data_AF-A0A8J5HR93-F1
#
_entry.id   AF-A0A8J5HR93-F1
#
_cell.length_a   1.000
_cell.length_b   1.000
_cell.length_c   1.000
_cell.angle_alpha   90.00
_cell.angle_beta   90.00
_cell.angle_gamma   90.00
#
_symmetry.space_group_name_H-M   'P 1'
#
loop_
_entity.id
_entity.type
_entity.pdbx_description
1 polymer ?
#
loop_
_entity_poly.entity_id
_entity_poly.type
_entity_poly.pdbx_seq_one_letter_code
_entity_poly.pdbx_strand_id
1 'polypeptide(L)' 'MVRGKTQMRRIENLASRQVTFSKHRRGLLKKAFELSVLCDAEHQMSSISQCSLYFHAPFVRVTSVFKE' A
#
# COMPACT_ATOMS: atom_id res chain seq x y z
N MET A 1 -19.84 -13.46 -0.46
CA MET A 1 -19.07 -13.53 0.80
C MET A 1 -19.04 -12.15 1.44
N VAL A 2 -19.58 -12.02 2.66
CA VAL A 2 -19.60 -10.76 3.42
C VAL A 2 -18.24 -10.54 4.09
N ARG A 3 -17.77 -9.29 4.11
CA ARG A 3 -16.52 -8.90 4.78
C ARG A 3 -16.71 -8.95 6.31
N GLY A 4 -16.10 -9.93 6.96
CA GLY A 4 -16.05 -10.02 8.43
C GLY A 4 -15.11 -8.98 9.03
N LYS A 5 -15.38 -8.57 10.28
CA LYS A 5 -14.44 -7.76 11.08
C LYS A 5 -13.33 -8.67 11.59
N THR A 6 -12.08 -8.30 11.33
CA THR A 6 -10.88 -9.01 11.82
C THR A 6 -10.17 -8.13 12.84
N GLN A 7 -9.67 -8.73 13.92
CA GLN A 7 -8.87 -8.03 14.93
C GLN A 7 -7.55 -7.52 14.34
N MET A 8 -7.11 -6.32 14.75
CA MET A 8 -5.80 -5.78 14.40
C MET A 8 -4.71 -6.44 15.24
N ARG A 9 -4.35 -7.67 14.86
CA ARG A 9 -3.24 -8.44 15.43
C ARG A 9 -2.50 -9.20 14.33
N ARG A 10 -1.27 -9.65 14.61
CA ARG A 10 -0.52 -10.47 13.66
C ARG A 10 -1.29 -11.77 13.37
N ILE A 11 -1.44 -12.09 12.09
CA ILE A 11 -2.06 -13.34 11.65
C ILE A 11 -1.00 -14.45 11.75
N GLU A 12 -1.30 -15.49 12.53
CA GLU A 12 -0.40 -16.63 12.76
C GLU A 12 -0.28 -17.52 11.52
N ASN A 13 -1.42 -17.81 10.87
CA ASN A 13 -1.45 -18.62 9.66
C ASN A 13 -0.76 -17.89 8.48
N LEU A 14 0.30 -18.50 7.95
CA LEU A 14 1.12 -17.99 6.85
C LEU A 14 0.32 -17.71 5.57
N ALA A 15 -0.52 -18.65 5.12
CA ALA A 15 -1.29 -18.52 3.88
C ALA A 15 -2.33 -17.38 4.01
N SER A 16 -3.02 -17.31 5.15
CA SER A 16 -3.99 -16.24 5.42
C SER A 16 -3.31 -14.88 5.55
N ARG A 17 -2.10 -14.82 6.12
CA ARG A 17 -1.29 -13.60 6.22
C ARG A 17 -0.87 -13.11 4.83
N GLN A 18 -0.41 -14.01 3.96
CA GLN A 18 0.01 -13.69 2.60
C GLN A 18 -1.16 -13.11 1.79
N VAL A 19 -2.32 -13.78 1.80
CA VAL A 19 -3.52 -13.32 1.07
C VAL A 19 -4.01 -11.98 1.62
N THR A 20 -4.02 -11.82 2.94
CA THR A 20 -4.43 -10.56 3.58
C THR A 20 -3.48 -9.43 3.19
N PHE A 21 -2.18 -9.67 3.27
CA PHE A 21 -1.17 -8.70 2.84
C PHE A 21 -1.36 -8.28 1.37
N SER A 22 -1.54 -9.22 0.45
CA SER A 22 -1.78 -8.92 -0.96
C SER A 22 -3.05 -8.08 -1.17
N LYS A 23 -4.13 -8.35 -0.42
CA LYS A 23 -5.37 -7.56 -0.45
C LYS A 23 -5.15 -6.14 0.10
N HIS A 24 -4.46 -6.00 1.23
CA HIS A 24 -4.15 -4.70 1.83
C HIS A 24 -3.23 -3.86 0.95
N ARG A 25 -2.13 -4.44 0.43
CA ARG A 25 -1.22 -3.77 -0.50
C ARG A 25 -1.94 -3.24 -1.72
N ARG A 26 -2.82 -4.05 -2.35
CA ARG A 26 -3.60 -3.62 -3.52
C ARG A 26 -4.55 -2.48 -3.18
N GLY A 27 -5.22 -2.51 -2.02
CA GLY A 27 -6.09 -1.44 -1.56
C GLY A 27 -5.34 -0.14 -1.26
N LEU A 28 -4.18 -0.23 -0.60
CA LEU A 28 -3.33 0.92 -0.30
C LEU A 28 -2.78 1.56 -1.57
N LEU A 29 -2.28 0.76 -2.52
CA LEU A 29 -1.78 1.27 -3.80
C LEU A 29 -2.87 1.99 -4.61
N LYS A 30 -4.10 1.46 -4.64
CA LYS A 30 -5.22 2.13 -5.32
C LYS A 30 -5.54 3.48 -4.70
N LYS A 31 -5.69 3.54 -3.37
CA LYS A 31 -5.95 4.80 -2.66
C LYS A 31 -4.84 5.81 -2.86
N ALA A 32 -3.59 5.35 -2.82
CA ALA A 32 -2.44 6.22 -2.96
C ALA A 32 -2.30 6.74 -4.41
N PHE A 33 -2.72 5.96 -5.40
CA PHE A 33 -2.86 6.41 -6.79
C PHE A 33 -3.99 7.44 -6.95
N GLU A 34 -5.17 7.18 -6.38
CA GLU A 34 -6.29 8.13 -6.37
C GLU A 34 -5.89 9.46 -5.71
N LEU A 35 -5.18 9.41 -4.57
CA LEU A 35 -4.63 10.59 -3.91
C LEU A 35 -3.54 11.29 -4.73
N SER A 36 -2.68 10.54 -5.43
CA SER A 36 -1.67 11.13 -6.31
C SER A 36 -2.32 11.91 -7.44
N VAL A 37 -3.38 11.37 -8.06
CA VAL A 37 -4.14 12.06 -9.11
C VAL A 37 -4.83 13.31 -8.59
N LEU A 38 -5.40 13.25 -7.38
CA LEU A 38 -6.02 14.43 -6.73
C LEU A 38 -4.97 15.49 -6.33
N CYS A 39 -3.80 15.06 -5.86
CA CYS A 39 -2.73 15.96 -5.41
C CYS A 39 -2.04 16.69 -6.58
N ASP A 40 -1.89 16.04 -7.73
CA ASP A 40 -1.35 16.68 -8.95
C ASP A 40 -2.28 17.78 -9.48
N ALA A 41 -3.60 17.64 -9.24
CA ALA A 41 -4.60 18.65 -9.58
C ALA A 41 -4.61 19.85 -8.60
N GLU A 42 -4.19 19.66 -7.34
CA GLU A 42 -4.17 20.74 -6.32
C GLU A 42 -2.79 21.39 -6.12
N HIS A 43 -1.68 20.68 -6.33
CA HIS A 43 -0.35 21.13 -5.89
C HIS A 43 0.70 21.00 -6.99
N GLN A 44 0.49 21.72 -8.10
CA GLN A 44 1.30 21.62 -9.32
C GLN A 44 2.75 22.15 -9.21
N MET A 45 3.27 22.55 -8.04
CA MET A 45 4.61 23.17 -7.99
C MET A 45 5.54 22.82 -6.82
N SER A 46 5.09 22.24 -5.70
CA SER A 46 5.98 22.05 -4.52
C SER A 46 6.22 20.60 -4.06
N SER A 47 5.43 19.61 -4.51
CA SER A 47 5.40 18.26 -3.91
C SER A 47 6.11 17.17 -4.72
N ILE A 48 6.45 17.41 -5.99
CA ILE A 48 7.00 16.40 -6.94
C ILE A 48 8.31 15.77 -6.44
N SER A 49 9.17 16.52 -5.74
CA SER A 49 10.44 16.01 -5.21
C SER A 49 10.25 15.02 -4.04
N GLN A 50 9.22 15.23 -3.20
CA GLN A 50 8.98 14.38 -2.04
C GLN A 50 8.13 13.15 -2.40
N CYS A 51 7.05 13.30 -3.17
CA CYS A 51 6.16 12.18 -3.50
C CYS A 51 6.85 11.04 -4.27
N SER A 52 7.72 11.34 -5.23
CA SER A 52 8.41 10.31 -6.03
C SER A 52 9.29 9.38 -5.17
N LEU A 53 10.02 9.94 -4.20
CA LEU A 53 10.90 9.19 -3.29
C LEU A 53 10.11 8.37 -2.25
N TYR A 54 8.99 8.91 -1.74
CA TYR A 54 8.13 8.20 -0.78
C TYR A 54 7.35 7.04 -1.40
N PHE A 55 7.06 7.05 -2.70
CA PHE A 55 6.40 5.92 -3.35
C PHE A 55 7.38 4.84 -3.83
N HIS A 56 8.55 5.23 -4.32
CA HIS A 56 9.53 4.28 -4.86
C HIS A 56 10.24 3.46 -3.77
N ALA A 57 10.64 4.09 -2.66
CA ALA A 57 11.40 3.44 -1.60
C ALA A 57 10.66 2.32 -0.80
N PRO A 58 9.37 2.45 -0.43
CA PRO A 58 8.65 1.36 0.23
C PRO A 58 8.19 0.28 -0.74
N PHE A 59 8.02 0.57 -2.04
CA PHE A 59 7.61 -0.44 -3.02
C PHE A 59 8.68 -1.53 -3.19
N VAL A 60 9.96 -1.14 -3.31
CA VAL A 60 11.09 -2.08 -3.46
C VAL A 60 11.33 -2.89 -2.17
N ARG A 61 11.16 -2.28 -0.99
CA ARG A 61 11.27 -2.97 0.31
C ARG A 61 10.13 -3.95 0.57
N VAL A 62 8.91 -3.62 0.16
CA VAL A 62 7.74 -4.50 0.30
C VAL A 62 7.82 -5.73 -0.60
N THR A 63 8.44 -5.62 -1.79
CA THR A 63 8.68 -6.78 -2.66
C THR A 63 9.78 -7.70 -2.15
N SER A 64 10.78 -7.17 -1.45
CA SER A 64 11.89 -7.98 -0.90
C SER A 64 11.47 -8.78 0.34
N VAL A 65 10.51 -8.31 1.13
CA VAL A 65 9.90 -9.07 2.26
C VAL A 65 9.10 -10.30 1.81
N PHE A 66 8.87 -10.47 0.50
CA PHE A 66 8.16 -11.61 -0.08
C PHE A 66 9.07 -12.66 -0.72
N LYS A 67 10.41 -12.46 -0.68
CA LYS A 67 11.40 -13.35 -1.31
C LYS A 67 12.25 -14.12 -0.28
N GLU A 68 11.70 -14.31 0.92
CA GLU A 68 12.15 -15.33 1.89
C GLU A 68 11.04 -16.36 2.10
#